data_AF-A0A2V9BB81-F1
#
_entry.id   AF-A0A2V9BB81-F1
#
_cell.length_a   1.000
_cell.length_b   1.000
_cell.length_c   1.000
_cell.angle_alpha   90.00
_cell.angle_beta   90.00
_cell.angle_gamma   90.00
#
_symmetry.space_group_name_H-M   'P 1'
#
loop_
_entity.id
_entity.type
_entity.pdbx_description
1 polymer ?
#
loop_
_entity_poly.entity_id
_entity_poly.type
_entity_poly.pdbx_seq_one_letter_code
_entity_poly.pdbx_strand_id
1 'polypeptide(L)'
;MALLACLGLWEVSTQFAGLSSIHFLFSAKRMTTTEMIDHERNAIHAMRAGQNQHAPIASLETRREIEQDHSHLSESQRAAVEQILSSRDQVTALEGVADAGKTTSLAAIRGAAEREGYKVEGFAPTSRAAQKLGEAGIESITLQRHLTRSEEPRDGQKRSRRIESRKHEADERLPTSAQGKRPCAARR
;
A
#
# COMPACT_ATOMS: atom_id res chain seq x y z
N MET A 1 -26.52 -26.29 13.07
CA MET A 1 -27.91 -26.68 12.77
C MET A 1 -28.80 -25.71 13.54
N ALA A 2 -29.34 -24.71 12.83
CA ALA A 2 -30.75 -24.65 12.38
C ALA A 2 -31.65 -24.16 13.54
N LEU A 3 -32.44 -23.08 13.48
CA LEU A 3 -33.13 -22.37 12.40
C LEU A 3 -33.61 -21.02 13.03
N LEU A 4 -33.34 -19.82 12.52
CA LEU A 4 -34.11 -18.99 11.55
C LEU A 4 -35.65 -18.85 11.75
N ALA A 5 -36.09 -17.59 11.51
CA ALA A 5 -37.45 -17.03 11.27
C ALA A 5 -38.10 -16.31 12.49
N CYS A 6 -38.65 -15.09 12.42
CA CYS A 6 -39.03 -14.26 11.28
C CYS A 6 -39.44 -12.82 11.71
N LEU A 7 -39.23 -11.86 10.79
CA LEU A 7 -40.10 -10.71 10.43
C LEU A 7 -40.39 -9.56 11.42
N GLY A 8 -39.92 -8.37 11.03
CA GLY A 8 -40.45 -7.06 11.43
C GLY A 8 -40.15 -6.03 10.33
N LEU A 9 -41.09 -5.87 9.41
CA LEU A 9 -41.10 -4.92 8.29
C LEU A 9 -41.07 -3.46 8.77
N TRP A 10 -40.31 -2.64 8.03
CA TRP A 10 -40.68 -1.30 7.56
C TRP A 10 -41.34 -0.35 8.57
N GLU A 11 -40.62 0.67 9.01
CA GLU A 11 -41.22 1.87 9.60
C GLU A 11 -40.73 3.15 8.93
N VAL A 12 -41.71 4.01 8.72
CA VAL A 12 -41.72 5.23 7.91
C VAL A 12 -40.83 6.30 8.53
N SER A 13 -39.99 6.95 7.73
CA SER A 13 -39.50 8.30 8.05
C SER A 13 -39.17 9.07 6.79
N THR A 14 -40.23 9.54 6.14
CA THR A 14 -40.17 10.80 5.40
C THR A 14 -40.89 11.83 6.26
N GLN A 15 -40.23 12.97 6.48
CA GLN A 15 -40.79 14.25 6.95
C GLN A 15 -40.65 14.57 8.44
N PHE A 16 -39.47 15.10 8.81
CA PHE A 16 -39.38 16.18 9.79
C PHE A 16 -38.43 17.25 9.27
N ALA A 17 -39.00 18.27 8.64
CA ALA A 17 -38.35 19.55 8.43
C ALA A 17 -38.51 20.39 9.69
N GLY A 18 -37.43 21.04 10.12
CA GLY A 18 -37.48 22.16 11.06
C GLY A 18 -37.03 21.83 12.47
N LEU A 19 -35.73 21.99 12.73
CA LEU A 19 -35.18 22.61 13.94
C LEU A 19 -33.72 22.97 13.67
N SER A 20 -33.52 24.24 13.30
CA SER A 20 -32.23 24.91 13.32
C SER A 20 -31.58 24.82 14.70
N SER A 21 -30.26 24.77 14.67
CA SER A 21 -29.34 25.03 15.78
C SER A 21 -29.26 23.97 16.87
N ILE A 22 -28.49 22.91 16.59
CA ILE A 22 -27.74 22.22 17.64
C ILE A 22 -26.28 22.68 17.53
N HIS A 23 -25.94 23.74 18.26
CA HIS A 23 -24.55 24.09 18.51
C HIS A 23 -24.00 23.09 19.53
N PHE A 24 -23.44 21.98 19.05
CA PHE A 24 -22.73 21.00 19.87
C PHE A 24 -21.34 21.58 20.25
N LEU A 25 -21.32 22.64 21.06
CA LEU A 25 -20.10 23.16 21.68
C LEU A 25 -19.90 22.47 23.04
N PHE A 26 -19.57 21.19 23.00
CA PHE A 26 -18.84 20.54 24.09
C PHE A 26 -17.46 20.18 23.56
N SER A 27 -16.54 21.16 23.57
CA SER A 27 -15.12 20.85 23.49
C SER A 27 -14.73 20.19 24.82
N ALA A 28 -14.86 18.87 24.90
CA ALA A 28 -14.31 18.10 26.00
C ALA A 28 -12.86 18.54 26.24
N LYS A 29 -12.51 18.86 27.49
CA LYS A 29 -11.14 19.23 27.86
C LYS A 29 -10.23 18.07 27.48
N ARG A 30 -9.44 18.21 26.41
CA ARG A 30 -8.50 17.19 25.95
C ARG A 30 -7.36 17.10 26.97
N MET A 31 -7.28 15.98 27.67
CA MET A 31 -6.18 15.67 28.58
C MET A 31 -5.44 14.45 28.04
N THR A 32 -4.11 14.51 28.06
CA THR A 32 -3.22 13.43 27.61
C THR A 32 -1.87 13.60 28.28
N THR A 33 -0.99 12.60 28.19
CA THR A 33 0.38 12.67 28.71
C THR A 33 1.33 13.26 27.66
N THR A 34 2.43 13.86 28.11
CA THR A 34 3.49 14.33 27.20
C THR A 34 4.03 13.18 26.34
N GLU A 35 4.19 12.00 26.93
CA GLU A 35 4.63 10.78 26.22
C GLU A 35 3.69 10.41 25.06
N MET A 36 2.37 10.44 25.27
CA MET A 36 1.41 10.13 24.21
C MET A 36 1.44 11.18 23.08
N ILE A 37 1.63 12.47 23.43
CA ILE A 37 1.82 13.53 22.44
C ILE A 37 3.08 13.29 21.62
N ASP A 38 4.17 12.87 22.27
CA ASP A 38 5.42 12.61 21.57
C ASP A 38 5.32 11.39 20.65
N HIS A 39 4.60 10.34 21.04
CA HIS A 39 4.27 9.23 20.14
C HIS A 39 3.47 9.67 18.91
N GLU A 40 2.44 10.50 19.10
CA GLU A 40 1.64 11.05 17.99
C GLU A 40 2.50 11.88 17.04
N ARG A 41 3.31 12.80 17.59
CA ARG A 41 4.23 13.64 16.80
C ARG A 41 5.23 12.79 16.01
N ASN A 42 5.80 11.78 16.64
CA ASN A 42 6.76 10.89 16.00
C ASN A 42 6.12 10.09 14.86
N ALA A 43 4.90 9.59 15.06
CA ALA A 43 4.16 8.88 14.01
C ALA A 43 3.87 9.79 12.80
N ILE A 44 3.38 11.01 13.04
CA ILE A 44 3.13 11.99 11.98
C ILE A 44 4.42 12.38 11.27
N HIS A 45 5.50 12.62 12.02
CA HIS A 45 6.79 12.99 11.46
C HIS A 45 7.33 11.86 10.56
N ALA A 46 7.28 10.61 11.01
CA ALA A 46 7.68 9.46 10.23
C ALA A 46 6.87 9.32 8.93
N MET A 47 5.54 9.48 9.00
CA MET A 47 4.68 9.45 7.82
C MET A 47 5.06 10.56 6.82
N ARG A 48 5.26 11.80 7.29
CA ARG A 48 5.59 12.95 6.44
C ARG A 48 6.95 12.79 5.78
N ALA A 49 7.94 12.34 6.55
CA ALA A 49 9.29 12.10 6.06
C ALA A 49 9.34 10.99 5.00
N GLY A 50 8.35 10.08 4.97
CA GLY A 50 8.22 9.01 3.99
C GLY A 50 7.47 9.38 2.71
N GLN A 51 6.92 10.59 2.59
CA GLN A 51 6.18 11.01 1.39
C GLN A 51 7.11 11.27 0.19
N ASN A 52 6.75 10.76 -0.98
CA ASN A 52 7.49 10.89 -2.24
C ASN A 52 8.94 10.39 -2.22
N GLN A 53 9.29 9.48 -1.30
CA GLN A 53 10.67 9.02 -1.11
C GLN A 53 11.03 7.74 -1.88
N HIS A 54 10.06 7.06 -2.49
CA HIS A 54 10.25 5.77 -3.13
C HIS A 54 9.87 5.79 -4.61
N ALA A 55 10.39 4.82 -5.36
CA ALA A 55 9.85 4.54 -6.69
C ALA A 55 8.44 3.94 -6.57
N PRO A 56 7.58 4.09 -7.58
CA PRO A 56 6.31 3.38 -7.63
C PRO A 56 6.49 1.87 -7.40
N ILE A 57 5.51 1.23 -6.76
CA ILE A 57 5.54 -0.21 -6.47
C ILE A 57 5.57 -1.01 -7.77
N ALA A 58 4.80 -0.59 -8.77
CA ALA A 58 4.71 -1.29 -10.05
C ALA A 58 4.90 -0.37 -11.26
N SER A 59 5.53 -0.94 -12.29
CA SER A 59 5.68 -0.35 -13.61
C SER A 59 4.32 -0.08 -14.26
N LEU A 60 4.30 0.76 -15.30
CA LEU A 60 3.08 1.01 -16.06
C LEU A 60 2.54 -0.25 -16.75
N GLU A 61 3.44 -1.13 -17.19
CA GLU A 61 3.09 -2.40 -17.83
C GLU A 61 2.38 -3.32 -16.84
N THR A 62 3.00 -3.60 -15.69
CA THR A 62 2.40 -4.45 -14.65
C THR A 62 1.07 -3.89 -14.13
N ARG A 63 0.93 -2.56 -13.98
CA ARG A 63 -0.35 -1.96 -13.58
C ARG A 63 -1.46 -2.24 -14.60
N ARG A 64 -1.18 -2.15 -15.90
CA ARG A 64 -2.14 -2.46 -16.96
C ARG A 64 -2.54 -3.93 -16.97
N GLU A 65 -1.59 -4.83 -16.78
CA GLU A 65 -1.89 -6.27 -16.69
C GLU A 65 -2.80 -6.55 -15.50
N ILE A 66 -2.50 -5.96 -14.33
CA ILE A 66 -3.29 -6.14 -13.12
C ILE A 66 -4.71 -5.59 -13.29
N GLU A 67 -4.86 -4.44 -13.98
CA GLU A 67 -6.17 -3.91 -14.33
C GLU A 67 -7.00 -4.87 -15.19
N GLN A 68 -6.35 -5.57 -16.14
CA GLN A 68 -6.99 -6.58 -17.00
C GLN A 68 -7.36 -7.84 -16.22
N ASP A 69 -6.43 -8.39 -15.45
CA ASP A 69 -6.61 -9.60 -14.64
C ASP A 69 -7.68 -9.42 -13.56
N HIS A 70 -7.82 -8.18 -13.07
CA HIS A 70 -8.81 -7.79 -12.07
C HIS A 70 -9.93 -6.91 -12.65
N SER A 71 -10.36 -7.19 -13.88
CA SER A 71 -11.46 -6.48 -14.57
C SER A 71 -12.78 -6.45 -13.80
N HIS A 72 -12.99 -7.41 -12.87
CA HIS A 72 -14.15 -7.50 -11.99
C HIS A 72 -14.16 -6.48 -10.83
N LEU A 73 -13.06 -5.75 -10.59
CA LEU A 73 -13.03 -4.71 -9.56
C LEU A 73 -13.97 -3.56 -9.91
N SER A 74 -14.62 -3.00 -8.89
CA SER A 74 -15.36 -1.75 -9.04
C SER A 74 -14.42 -0.61 -9.43
N GLU A 75 -14.97 0.46 -9.99
CA GLU A 75 -14.21 1.67 -10.32
C GLU A 75 -13.45 2.23 -9.11
N SER A 76 -14.10 2.28 -7.95
CA SER A 76 -13.48 2.74 -6.70
C SER A 76 -12.33 1.84 -6.23
N GLN A 77 -12.48 0.53 -6.32
CA GLN A 77 -11.43 -0.42 -5.98
C GLN A 77 -10.25 -0.32 -6.95
N ARG A 78 -10.52 -0.21 -8.25
CA ARG A 78 -9.50 -0.06 -9.28
C ARG A 78 -8.70 1.23 -9.10
N ALA A 79 -9.39 2.35 -8.85
CA ALA A 79 -8.74 3.62 -8.55
C ALA A 79 -7.84 3.53 -7.30
N ALA A 80 -8.31 2.86 -6.24
CA ALA A 80 -7.51 2.67 -5.03
C ALA A 80 -6.27 1.80 -5.27
N VAL A 81 -6.40 0.71 -6.04
CA VAL A 81 -5.27 -0.15 -6.44
C VAL A 81 -4.27 0.67 -7.25
N GLU A 82 -4.72 1.43 -8.24
CA GLU A 82 -3.88 2.26 -9.09
C GLU A 82 -3.14 3.34 -8.30
N GLN A 83 -3.81 4.01 -7.36
CA GLN A 83 -3.20 4.98 -6.46
C GLN A 83 -2.10 4.35 -5.60
N ILE A 84 -2.36 3.17 -5.04
CA ILE A 84 -1.37 2.47 -4.20
C ILE A 84 -0.17 2.03 -5.04
N LEU A 85 -0.39 1.44 -6.21
CA LEU A 85 0.68 0.91 -7.06
C LEU A 85 1.56 1.99 -7.69
N SER A 86 0.98 3.16 -7.96
CA SER A 86 1.70 4.33 -8.48
C SER A 86 2.30 5.22 -7.40
N SER A 87 1.94 5.00 -6.13
CA SER A 87 2.39 5.82 -5.00
C SER A 87 3.90 5.75 -4.82
N ARG A 88 4.48 6.89 -4.44
CA ARG A 88 5.88 7.05 -4.05
C ARG A 88 6.05 7.17 -2.53
N ASP A 89 4.94 7.09 -1.79
CA ASP A 89 4.93 7.23 -0.35
C ASP A 89 5.30 5.92 0.34
N GLN A 90 6.02 6.02 1.45
CA GLN A 90 6.39 4.87 2.27
C GLN A 90 5.17 4.19 2.92
N VAL A 91 4.13 4.97 3.25
CA VAL A 91 2.92 4.49 3.93
C VAL A 91 1.71 4.98 3.16
N THR A 92 0.86 4.05 2.73
CA THR A 92 -0.43 4.35 2.10
C THR A 92 -1.53 3.62 2.85
N ALA A 93 -2.71 4.24 2.95
CA ALA A 93 -3.87 3.66 3.63
C ALA A 93 -4.95 3.27 2.61
N LEU A 94 -5.55 2.09 2.81
CA LEU A 94 -6.72 1.63 2.07
C LEU A 94 -7.94 1.63 2.99
N GLU A 95 -8.84 2.60 2.79
CA GLU A 95 -10.08 2.72 3.56
C GLU A 95 -11.30 2.26 2.75
N GLY A 96 -12.37 1.89 3.45
CA GLY A 96 -13.62 1.41 2.88
C GLY A 96 -14.56 0.89 3.96
N VAL A 97 -15.86 0.86 3.66
CA VAL A 97 -16.88 0.31 4.57
C VAL A 97 -16.70 -1.21 4.75
N ALA A 98 -17.37 -1.78 5.75
CA ALA A 98 -17.41 -3.24 5.92
C ALA A 98 -17.93 -3.89 4.63
N ASP A 99 -17.33 -5.03 4.25
CA ASP A 99 -17.64 -5.78 3.03
C ASP A 99 -17.45 -5.03 1.70
N ALA A 100 -16.74 -3.88 1.70
CA ALA A 100 -16.38 -3.15 0.47
C ALA A 100 -15.36 -3.86 -0.44
N GLY A 101 -15.01 -5.12 -0.16
CA GLY A 101 -14.06 -5.90 -0.97
C GLY A 101 -12.59 -5.47 -0.83
N LYS A 102 -12.18 -4.88 0.31
CA LYS A 102 -10.77 -4.49 0.56
C LYS A 102 -9.78 -5.63 0.32
N THR A 103 -10.19 -6.84 0.69
CA THR A 103 -9.39 -8.06 0.49
C THR A 103 -9.11 -8.33 -1.00
N THR A 104 -10.08 -8.03 -1.87
CA THR A 104 -9.93 -8.18 -3.33
C THR A 104 -8.93 -7.15 -3.88
N SER A 105 -9.02 -5.89 -3.45
CA SER A 105 -8.03 -4.86 -3.81
C SER A 105 -6.63 -5.22 -3.30
N LEU A 106 -6.52 -5.75 -2.08
CA LEU A 106 -5.24 -6.20 -1.53
C LEU A 106 -4.64 -7.37 -2.32
N ALA A 107 -5.46 -8.29 -2.82
CA ALA A 107 -5.00 -9.37 -3.68
C ALA A 107 -4.41 -8.86 -5.01
N ALA A 108 -5.04 -7.84 -5.62
CA ALA A 108 -4.53 -7.19 -6.82
C ALA A 108 -3.20 -6.46 -6.55
N ILE A 109 -3.12 -5.72 -5.43
CA ILE A 109 -1.88 -5.04 -5.01
C ILE A 109 -0.75 -6.03 -4.76
N ARG A 110 -1.05 -7.15 -4.07
CA ARG A 110 -0.08 -8.23 -3.86
C ARG A 110 0.42 -8.76 -5.19
N GLY A 111 -0.49 -9.12 -6.10
CA GLY A 111 -0.13 -9.69 -7.41
C GLY A 111 0.79 -8.76 -8.21
N ALA A 112 0.51 -7.46 -8.19
CA ALA A 112 1.37 -6.46 -8.83
C ALA A 112 2.76 -6.39 -8.20
N ALA A 113 2.83 -6.32 -6.87
CA ALA A 113 4.08 -6.23 -6.13
C ALA A 113 4.95 -7.49 -6.32
N GLU A 114 4.34 -8.68 -6.32
CA GLU A 114 5.06 -9.94 -6.53
C GLU A 114 5.63 -10.06 -7.95
N ARG A 115 4.94 -9.55 -8.98
CA ARG A 115 5.46 -9.48 -10.36
C ARG A 115 6.70 -8.60 -10.47
N GLU A 116 6.76 -7.55 -9.66
CA GLU A 116 7.90 -6.63 -9.57
C GLU A 116 9.00 -7.17 -8.62
N GLY A 117 8.85 -8.39 -8.11
CA GLY A 117 9.85 -9.08 -7.30
C GLY A 117 9.84 -8.71 -5.82
N TYR A 118 8.81 -8.00 -5.34
CA TYR A 118 8.64 -7.74 -3.92
C TYR A 118 8.15 -8.97 -3.17
N LYS A 119 8.66 -9.15 -1.94
CA LYS A 119 8.04 -10.05 -0.97
C LYS A 119 6.95 -9.29 -0.22
N VAL A 120 5.72 -9.78 -0.28
CA VAL A 120 4.59 -9.20 0.44
C VAL A 120 4.39 -9.94 1.76
N GLU A 121 4.43 -9.22 2.86
CA GLU A 121 4.19 -9.76 4.21
C GLU A 121 3.02 -9.03 4.86
N GLY A 122 2.09 -9.78 5.44
CA GLY A 122 0.94 -9.25 6.14
C GLY A 122 1.15 -9.23 7.65
N PHE A 123 0.68 -8.16 8.28
CA PHE A 123 0.67 -8.04 9.73
C PHE A 123 -0.70 -7.65 10.23
N ALA A 124 -1.13 -8.27 11.33
CA ALA A 124 -2.42 -7.96 11.94
C ALA A 124 -2.34 -7.87 13.46
N PRO A 125 -3.26 -7.15 14.12
CA PRO A 125 -3.28 -7.03 15.57
C PRO A 125 -3.74 -8.32 16.27
N THR A 126 -4.50 -9.18 15.59
CA THR A 126 -5.02 -10.44 16.16
C THR A 126 -4.75 -11.62 15.25
N SER A 127 -4.63 -12.83 15.83
CA SER A 127 -4.40 -14.06 15.07
C SER A 127 -5.52 -14.34 14.05
N ARG A 128 -6.77 -14.02 14.41
CA ARG A 128 -7.93 -14.19 13.50
C ARG A 128 -7.85 -13.23 12.30
N ALA A 129 -7.41 -11.99 12.51
CA ALA A 129 -7.21 -11.05 11.40
C ALA A 129 -6.02 -11.46 10.52
N ALA A 130 -4.94 -11.98 11.10
CA ALA A 130 -3.82 -12.53 10.35
C ALA A 130 -4.26 -13.73 9.50
N GLN A 131 -5.06 -14.64 10.07
CA GLN A 131 -5.62 -15.77 9.33
C GLN A 131 -6.47 -15.32 8.13
N LYS A 132 -7.34 -14.31 8.31
CA LYS A 132 -8.15 -13.75 7.21
C LYS A 132 -7.29 -13.16 6.08
N LEU A 133 -6.18 -12.50 6.41
CA LEU A 133 -5.22 -12.03 5.40
C LEU A 133 -4.51 -13.20 4.72
N GLY A 134 -4.22 -14.28 5.46
CA GLY A 134 -3.72 -15.54 4.91
C GLY A 134 -4.67 -16.20 3.93
N GLU A 135 -5.96 -16.25 4.25
CA GLU A 135 -7.02 -16.75 3.36
C GLU A 135 -7.14 -15.91 2.07
N ALA A 136 -6.78 -14.63 2.14
CA ALA A 136 -6.66 -13.74 0.98
C ALA A 136 -5.40 -13.99 0.13
N GLY A 137 -4.52 -14.89 0.57
CA GLY A 137 -3.24 -15.23 -0.07
C GLY A 137 -2.07 -14.33 0.32
N ILE A 138 -2.15 -13.58 1.43
CA ILE A 138 -1.02 -12.81 1.96
C ILE A 138 -0.45 -13.56 3.17
N GLU A 139 0.80 -14.04 3.08
CA GLU A 139 1.47 -14.65 4.23
C GLU A 139 1.48 -13.68 5.41
N SER A 140 0.81 -14.06 6.50
CA SER A 140 0.50 -13.13 7.58
C SER A 140 0.78 -13.67 8.98
N ILE A 141 1.31 -12.81 9.85
CA ILE A 141 1.51 -13.09 11.28
C ILE A 141 1.00 -11.92 12.14
N THR A 142 0.92 -12.10 13.45
CA THR A 142 0.58 -11.00 14.35
C THR A 142 1.75 -10.01 14.46
N LEU A 143 1.44 -8.72 14.61
CA LEU A 143 2.44 -7.67 14.84
C LEU A 143 3.32 -8.00 16.06
N GLN A 144 2.70 -8.41 17.16
CA GLN A 144 3.36 -8.94 18.36
C GLN A 144 4.42 -10.00 18.02
N ARG A 145 4.04 -11.02 17.23
CA ARG A 145 4.94 -12.14 16.92
C ARG A 145 6.10 -11.69 16.05
N HIS A 146 5.86 -10.77 15.12
CA HIS A 146 6.91 -10.18 14.31
C HIS A 146 7.94 -9.44 15.17
N LEU A 147 7.46 -8.58 16.08
CA LEU A 147 8.31 -7.78 16.97
C LEU A 147 9.14 -8.64 17.92
N THR A 148 8.57 -9.70 18.52
CA THR A 148 9.36 -10.58 19.41
C THR A 148 10.44 -11.37 18.65
N ARG A 149 10.18 -11.74 17.38
CA ARG A 149 11.14 -12.49 16.55
C ARG A 149 12.27 -11.62 15.98
N SER A 150 12.10 -10.30 15.91
CA SER A 150 13.16 -9.39 15.48
C SER A 150 14.20 -9.12 16.56
N GLU A 151 13.86 -9.32 17.84
CA GLU A 151 14.74 -9.08 19.00
C GLU A 151 15.71 -10.25 19.31
N GLU A 152 15.48 -11.44 18.72
CA GLU A 152 16.46 -12.54 18.81
C GLU A 152 17.72 -12.17 18.01
N PRO A 153 18.94 -12.32 18.57
CA PRO A 153 20.18 -11.94 17.88
C PRO A 153 20.34 -12.79 16.62
N ARG A 154 20.03 -12.18 15.48
CA ARG A 154 20.20 -12.79 14.16
C ARG A 154 21.68 -12.82 13.83
N ASP A 155 22.31 -13.95 14.11
CA ASP A 155 23.60 -14.30 13.54
C ASP A 155 23.48 -14.31 11.99
N GLY A 156 24.33 -13.52 11.34
CA GLY A 156 24.78 -13.73 9.97
C GLY A 156 23.83 -13.62 8.75
N GLN A 157 22.51 -13.41 8.86
CA GLN A 157 21.64 -13.47 7.66
C GLN A 157 21.13 -12.09 7.18
N LYS A 158 21.84 -11.57 6.16
CA LYS A 158 21.44 -10.55 5.16
C LYS A 158 20.30 -9.62 5.60
N ARG A 159 20.66 -8.40 6.02
CA ARG A 159 19.77 -7.23 6.05
C ARG A 159 18.88 -7.26 4.81
N SER A 160 17.56 -7.36 4.99
CA SER A 160 16.61 -6.96 3.96
C SER A 160 17.04 -5.56 3.56
N ARG A 161 17.61 -5.46 2.35
CA ARG A 161 18.21 -4.22 1.89
C ARG A 161 17.08 -3.20 1.88
N ARG A 162 17.19 -2.18 2.74
CA ARG A 162 16.67 -0.84 2.44
C ARG A 162 16.99 -0.62 0.97
N ILE A 163 15.98 -0.32 0.16
CA ILE A 163 16.13 -0.07 -1.27
C ILE A 163 16.99 1.19 -1.40
N GLU A 164 18.30 1.02 -1.31
CA GLU A 164 19.28 1.96 -1.83
C GLU A 164 19.32 1.67 -3.32
N SER A 165 18.57 2.48 -4.04
CA SER A 165 18.56 2.56 -5.50
C SER A 165 20.00 2.74 -5.97
N ARG A 166 20.65 1.63 -6.33
CA ARG A 166 21.89 1.65 -7.11
C ARG A 166 21.55 2.32 -8.43
N LYS A 167 22.05 3.54 -8.62
CA LYS A 167 21.97 4.25 -9.90
C LYS A 167 22.61 3.38 -10.98
N HIS A 168 21.81 2.93 -11.94
CA HIS A 168 22.31 2.52 -13.23
C HIS A 168 22.33 3.77 -14.10
N GLU A 169 23.51 4.35 -14.25
CA GLU A 169 23.79 5.37 -15.26
C GLU A 169 23.74 4.65 -16.62
N ALA A 170 22.61 4.76 -17.31
CA ALA A 170 22.52 4.40 -18.72
C ALA A 170 22.89 5.65 -19.52
N ASP A 171 24.09 5.63 -20.09
CA ASP A 171 24.60 6.63 -21.03
C ASP A 171 23.86 6.49 -22.37
N GLU A 172 23.00 7.47 -22.68
CA GLU A 172 22.22 7.52 -23.91
C GLU A 172 22.95 8.33 -24.99
N ARG A 173 23.45 7.58 -25.98
CA ARG A 173 23.92 7.89 -27.35
C ARG A 173 23.61 9.28 -27.92
N LEU A 174 24.50 9.72 -28.83
CA LEU A 174 24.07 10.21 -30.15
C LEU A 174 24.98 9.72 -31.29
N PRO A 175 24.44 9.55 -32.51
CA PRO A 175 25.14 9.01 -33.66
C PRO A 175 25.75 10.14 -34.51
N THR A 176 26.90 9.88 -35.13
CA THR A 176 27.34 10.64 -36.32
C THR A 176 27.75 9.67 -37.40
N SER A 177 26.87 9.51 -38.39
CA SER A 177 27.18 8.95 -39.69
C SER A 177 27.76 10.04 -40.59
N ALA A 178 29.04 9.92 -40.95
CA ALA A 178 29.61 10.63 -42.09
C ALA A 178 30.81 9.85 -42.68
N GLN A 179 30.50 9.00 -43.64
CA GLN A 179 31.25 8.67 -44.87
C GLN A 179 32.78 8.95 -44.91
N GLY A 180 33.56 7.85 -44.86
CA GLY A 180 34.43 7.39 -45.94
C GLY A 180 35.61 8.25 -46.42
N LYS A 181 36.84 7.76 -46.20
CA LYS A 181 37.88 7.55 -47.23
C LYS A 181 39.02 6.65 -46.70
N ARG A 182 39.55 5.84 -47.61
CA ARG A 182 40.33 4.58 -47.44
C ARG A 182 41.76 4.77 -46.91
N PRO A 183 42.40 3.72 -46.35
CA PRO A 183 43.82 3.73 -46.05
C PRO A 183 44.63 3.36 -47.31
N CYS A 184 45.73 4.08 -47.56
CA CYS A 184 46.77 3.61 -48.47
C CYS A 184 48.14 4.01 -47.91
N ALA A 185 48.93 3.00 -47.56
CA ALA A 185 50.32 3.11 -47.18
C ALA A 185 51.20 3.29 -48.43
N ALA A 186 52.20 4.17 -48.37
CA ALA A 186 53.43 4.07 -49.18
C ALA A 186 54.54 4.99 -48.68
N ARG A 187 55.68 4.37 -48.30
CA ARG A 187 57.09 4.79 -48.42
C ARG A 187 57.45 6.29 -48.32
N ARG A 188 58.31 6.64 -47.37
CA ARG A 188 59.78 6.73 -47.54
C ARG A 188 60.47 6.70 -46.19
#